data_AF-A0A815BSB8-F1
#
_entry.id   AF-A0A815BSB8-F1
#
_cell.length_a   1.000
_cell.length_b   1.000
_cell.length_c   1.000
_cell.angle_alpha   90.00
_cell.angle_beta   90.00
_cell.angle_gamma   90.00
#
_symmetry.space_group_name_H-M   'P 1'
#
loop_
_entity.id
_entity.type
_entity.pdbx_description
1 polymer ?
#
loop_
_entity_poly.entity_id
_entity_poly.type
_entity_poly.pdbx_seq_one_letter_code
_entity_poly.pdbx_strand_id
1 'polypeptide(L)'
;MAIDHIDENKIDRNELAHEDSTSHNESNERISHSLTFRAMILFQVLAYGSYSILVHLCEHDGHIMFSSATMNLVLELVKLIFSLIALLCTSKQSSSILFAKGSFVQHSLPYAVPGLLYFINNNLAVHMQLQMDPASYQILSNFKIATTAILYRIIIKHKLSQQQWFAVALLFSGGLFYSLGNVTNSAVLSTDNTTKMFIRPLGLPMILLYCTLSGLAGVYNEWILKKYYTQSLHLQNIYLYTYGSLLNLVPAVGIPLLVSGSFHQLNPFEGFSIYTWLVIVTQALNGLFMAKSVMEKRDATHDHP
;
A
#
# COMPACT_ATOMS: atom_id res chain seq x y z
N MET A 1 -17.43 62.07 -34.22
CA MET A 1 -16.75 60.81 -34.53
C MET A 1 -15.45 60.82 -33.74
N ALA A 2 -15.51 60.46 -32.46
CA ALA A 2 -14.34 60.36 -31.59
C ALA A 2 -13.96 58.88 -31.54
N ILE A 3 -12.78 58.55 -32.08
CA ILE A 3 -12.21 57.21 -32.02
C ILE A 3 -11.25 57.24 -30.83
N ASP A 4 -11.52 56.39 -29.85
CA ASP A 4 -10.69 56.18 -28.66
C ASP A 4 -9.27 55.79 -29.08
N HIS A 5 -8.29 56.63 -28.73
CA HIS A 5 -6.88 56.27 -28.74
C HIS A 5 -6.66 55.37 -27.51
N ILE A 6 -6.85 54.06 -27.70
CA ILE A 6 -6.50 53.06 -26.69
C ILE A 6 -4.97 53.08 -26.55
N ASP A 7 -4.50 53.34 -25.34
CA ASP A 7 -3.08 53.48 -24.98
C ASP A 7 -2.41 52.10 -25.00
N GLU A 8 -1.85 51.70 -26.14
CA GLU A 8 -1.18 50.39 -26.37
C GLU A 8 -0.16 50.07 -25.26
N ASN A 9 0.53 51.08 -24.74
CA ASN A 9 1.54 50.95 -23.69
C ASN A 9 0.95 50.49 -22.33
N LYS A 10 -0.35 50.73 -22.11
CA LYS A 10 -1.08 50.27 -20.92
C LYS A 10 -1.59 48.84 -21.08
N ILE A 11 -1.87 48.40 -22.31
CA ILE A 11 -2.25 47.02 -22.62
C ILE A 11 -1.03 46.11 -22.43
N ASP A 12 0.12 46.46 -23.02
CA ASP A 12 1.36 45.69 -22.90
C ASP A 12 1.81 45.48 -21.44
N ARG A 13 1.68 46.51 -20.59
CA ARG A 13 2.00 46.41 -19.15
C ARG A 13 1.05 45.48 -18.39
N ASN A 14 -0.23 45.45 -18.76
CA ASN A 14 -1.20 44.58 -18.12
C ASN A 14 -1.02 43.12 -18.57
N GLU A 15 -0.68 42.90 -19.84
CA GLU A 15 -0.35 41.56 -20.36
C GLU A 15 0.94 41.02 -19.72
N LEU A 16 2.00 41.83 -19.64
CA LEU A 16 3.23 41.47 -18.93
C LEU A 16 2.99 41.15 -17.44
N ALA A 17 2.17 41.93 -16.74
CA ALA A 17 1.82 41.64 -15.34
C ALA A 17 0.95 40.38 -15.19
N HIS A 18 0.10 40.07 -16.18
CA HIS A 18 -0.71 38.86 -16.20
C HIS A 18 0.14 37.61 -16.50
N GLU A 19 1.08 37.69 -17.44
CA GLU A 19 2.06 36.62 -17.70
C GLU A 19 2.98 36.37 -16.50
N ASP A 20 3.47 37.44 -15.85
CA ASP A 20 4.34 37.31 -14.68
C ASP A 20 3.58 36.69 -13.49
N SER A 21 2.33 37.12 -13.24
CA SER A 21 1.50 36.54 -12.17
C SER A 21 1.07 35.10 -12.43
N THR A 22 0.73 34.74 -13.68
CA THR A 22 0.42 33.35 -14.06
C THR A 22 1.64 32.44 -13.94
N SER A 23 2.80 32.88 -14.43
CA SER A 23 4.06 32.13 -14.30
C SER A 23 4.48 31.92 -12.84
N HIS A 24 4.32 32.94 -11.99
CA HIS A 24 4.56 32.85 -10.56
C HIS A 24 3.59 31.87 -9.89
N ASN A 25 2.30 31.89 -10.25
CA ASN A 25 1.31 30.99 -9.67
C ASN A 25 1.58 29.52 -10.08
N GLU A 26 1.92 29.26 -11.34
CA GLU A 26 2.32 27.93 -11.80
C GLU A 26 3.61 27.43 -11.13
N SER A 27 4.57 28.33 -10.86
CA SER A 27 5.80 27.98 -10.15
C SER A 27 5.50 27.57 -8.70
N ASN A 28 4.61 28.29 -8.01
CA ASN A 28 4.19 27.98 -6.65
C ASN A 28 3.38 26.69 -6.59
N GLU A 29 2.51 26.43 -7.56
CA GLU A 29 1.79 25.16 -7.65
C GLU A 29 2.74 23.98 -7.87
N ARG A 30 3.71 24.09 -8.78
CA ARG A 30 4.74 23.07 -8.99
C ARG A 30 5.55 22.78 -7.73
N ILE A 31 5.95 23.82 -6.99
CA ILE A 31 6.69 23.68 -5.73
C ILE A 31 5.81 22.99 -4.67
N SER A 32 4.55 23.42 -4.53
CA SER A 32 3.59 22.85 -3.59
C SER A 32 3.31 21.37 -3.87
N HIS A 33 3.13 21.00 -5.14
CA HIS A 33 2.98 19.61 -5.57
C HIS A 33 4.21 18.77 -5.23
N SER A 34 5.41 19.24 -5.60
CA SER A 34 6.67 18.56 -5.30
C SER A 34 6.89 18.38 -3.78
N LEU A 35 6.56 19.39 -2.98
CA LEU A 35 6.64 19.32 -1.52
C LEU A 35 5.66 18.29 -0.95
N THR A 36 4.42 18.30 -1.45
CA THR A 36 3.38 17.35 -1.03
C THR A 36 3.78 15.92 -1.35
N PHE A 37 4.29 15.65 -2.56
CA PHE A 37 4.80 14.34 -2.94
C PHE A 37 5.94 13.87 -2.03
N ARG A 38 6.94 14.72 -1.78
CA ARG A 38 8.06 14.40 -0.88
C ARG A 38 7.60 14.11 0.54
N ALA A 39 6.65 14.90 1.06
CA ALA A 39 6.07 14.68 2.38
C ALA A 39 5.31 13.36 2.46
N MET A 40 4.57 12.99 1.41
CA MET A 40 3.87 11.70 1.32
C MET A 40 4.86 10.53 1.35
N ILE A 41 5.95 10.59 0.57
CA ILE A 41 6.99 9.54 0.58
C ILE A 41 7.63 9.43 1.96
N LEU A 42 7.98 10.56 2.60
CA LEU A 42 8.55 10.55 3.95
C LEU A 42 7.62 9.90 4.96
N PHE A 43 6.33 10.23 4.92
CA PHE A 43 5.32 9.60 5.76
C PHE A 43 5.25 8.09 5.51
N GLN A 44 5.23 7.64 4.26
CA GLN A 44 5.17 6.20 3.93
C GLN A 44 6.38 5.43 4.47
N VAL A 45 7.58 6.00 4.39
CA VAL A 45 8.79 5.39 4.95
C VAL A 45 8.67 5.24 6.47
N LEU A 46 8.22 6.28 7.17
CA LEU A 46 8.01 6.25 8.61
C LEU A 46 6.91 5.26 9.02
N ALA A 47 5.78 5.26 8.30
CA ALA A 47 4.65 4.36 8.52
C ALA A 47 5.02 2.89 8.27
N TYR A 48 5.88 2.62 7.28
CA TYR A 48 6.36 1.28 6.99
C TYR A 48 7.36 0.80 8.06
N GLY A 49 8.28 1.67 8.49
CA GLY A 49 9.25 1.36 9.54
C GLY A 49 8.61 1.14 10.91
N SER A 50 7.57 1.91 11.25
CA SER A 50 6.87 1.79 12.54
C SER A 50 5.93 0.59 12.61
N TYR A 51 5.51 0.01 11.47
CA TYR A 51 4.55 -1.11 11.43
C TYR A 51 4.97 -2.29 12.32
N SER A 52 6.18 -2.81 12.13
CA SER A 52 6.65 -3.98 12.88
C SER A 52 6.72 -3.71 14.38
N ILE A 53 7.11 -2.49 14.78
CA ILE A 53 7.19 -2.08 16.17
C ILE A 53 5.78 -1.98 16.76
N LEU A 54 4.85 -1.34 16.06
CA LEU A 54 3.48 -1.17 16.53
C LEU A 54 2.73 -2.51 16.66
N VAL A 55 2.97 -3.45 15.74
CA VAL A 55 2.40 -4.80 15.86
C VAL A 55 3.00 -5.55 17.04
N HIS A 56 4.31 -5.44 17.27
CA HIS A 56 4.96 -6.04 18.44
C HIS A 56 4.46 -5.41 19.76
N LEU A 57 4.14 -4.12 19.79
CA LEU A 57 3.50 -3.48 20.96
C LEU A 57 2.07 -3.95 21.23
N CYS A 58 1.43 -4.64 20.26
CA CYS A 58 0.14 -5.27 20.49
C CYS A 58 0.27 -6.68 21.11
N GLU A 59 1.47 -7.22 21.17
CA GLU A 59 1.77 -8.54 21.72
C GLU A 59 1.67 -8.52 23.24
N HIS A 60 0.94 -9.47 23.81
CA HIS A 60 0.86 -9.71 25.25
C HIS A 60 1.28 -11.16 25.50
N ASP A 61 2.29 -11.37 26.35
CA ASP A 61 2.83 -12.69 26.72
C ASP A 61 3.28 -13.57 25.52
N GLY A 62 3.86 -12.98 24.47
CA GLY A 62 4.31 -13.75 23.31
C GLY A 62 3.25 -13.96 22.23
N HIS A 63 2.02 -13.47 22.44
CA HIS A 63 0.87 -13.74 21.58
C HIS A 63 0.15 -12.45 21.14
N ILE A 64 -0.22 -12.41 19.85
CA ILE A 64 -1.09 -11.36 19.31
C ILE A 64 -2.54 -11.72 19.69
N MET A 65 -3.14 -10.92 20.57
CA MET A 65 -4.49 -11.19 21.10
C MET A 65 -5.62 -10.86 20.12
N PHE A 66 -5.38 -9.98 19.13
CA PHE A 66 -6.39 -9.64 18.13
C PHE A 66 -6.36 -10.59 16.93
N SER A 67 -7.53 -10.79 16.32
CA SER A 67 -7.62 -11.52 15.05
C SER A 67 -7.07 -10.68 13.89
N SER A 68 -6.06 -11.20 13.19
CA SER A 68 -5.51 -10.58 11.97
C SER A 68 -6.60 -10.30 10.93
N ALA A 69 -7.57 -11.20 10.80
CA ALA A 69 -8.64 -11.08 9.83
C ALA A 69 -9.55 -9.89 10.17
N THR A 70 -9.91 -9.71 11.45
CA THR A 70 -10.71 -8.55 11.87
C THR A 70 -9.94 -7.25 11.70
N MET A 71 -8.67 -7.20 12.12
CA MET A 71 -7.83 -6.00 11.94
C MET A 71 -7.75 -5.61 10.46
N ASN A 72 -7.49 -6.57 9.58
CA ASN A 72 -7.43 -6.35 8.13
C ASN A 72 -8.79 -5.94 7.56
N LEU A 73 -9.90 -6.52 8.02
CA LEU A 73 -11.25 -6.10 7.63
C LEU A 73 -11.50 -4.63 7.99
N VAL A 74 -11.22 -4.23 9.23
CA VAL A 74 -11.40 -2.84 9.68
C VAL A 74 -10.51 -1.89 8.88
N LEU A 75 -9.26 -2.28 8.61
CA LEU A 75 -8.33 -1.52 7.76
C LEU A 75 -8.88 -1.29 6.35
N GLU A 76 -9.41 -2.32 5.69
CA GLU A 76 -10.03 -2.19 4.37
C GLU A 76 -11.29 -1.32 4.41
N LEU A 77 -12.12 -1.45 5.44
CA LEU A 77 -13.32 -0.63 5.64
C LEU A 77 -12.98 0.86 5.85
N VAL A 78 -11.95 1.17 6.64
CA VAL A 78 -11.48 2.55 6.86
C VAL A 78 -11.05 3.18 5.53
N LYS A 79 -10.24 2.46 4.73
CA LYS A 79 -9.80 2.92 3.41
C LYS A 79 -10.97 3.08 2.43
N LEU A 80 -11.95 2.17 2.49
CA LEU A 80 -13.16 2.21 1.67
C LEU A 80 -14.02 3.43 2.01
N ILE A 81 -14.27 3.69 3.30
CA ILE A 81 -15.02 4.85 3.78
C ILE A 81 -14.33 6.14 3.35
N PHE A 82 -13.01 6.25 3.56
CA PHE A 82 -12.25 7.43 3.14
C PHE A 82 -12.34 7.64 1.63
N SER A 83 -12.20 6.58 0.85
CA SER A 83 -12.28 6.67 -0.62
C SER A 83 -13.68 7.03 -1.11
N LEU A 84 -14.73 6.55 -0.43
CA LEU A 84 -16.11 6.92 -0.71
C LEU A 84 -16.38 8.39 -0.41
N ILE A 85 -15.95 8.86 0.77
CA ILE A 85 -16.08 10.28 1.15
C ILE A 85 -15.34 11.17 0.14
N ALA A 86 -14.10 10.82 -0.19
CA ALA A 86 -13.31 11.56 -1.17
C ALA A 86 -13.98 11.60 -2.55
N LEU A 87 -14.56 10.48 -3.02
CA LEU A 87 -15.29 10.43 -4.28
C LEU A 87 -16.51 11.37 -4.28
N LEU A 88 -17.27 11.38 -3.18
CA LEU A 88 -18.46 12.23 -3.03
C LEU A 88 -18.10 13.72 -2.99
N CYS A 89 -16.92 14.07 -2.45
CA CYS A 89 -16.43 15.45 -2.41
C CYS A 89 -15.85 15.93 -3.75
N THR A 90 -15.22 15.06 -4.54
CA THR A 90 -14.44 15.48 -5.73
C THR A 90 -15.25 15.52 -7.03
N SER A 91 -16.18 14.60 -7.29
CA SER A 91 -16.86 14.58 -8.61
C SER A 91 -18.24 13.91 -8.61
N LYS A 92 -19.27 14.69 -8.98
CA LYS A 92 -20.63 14.19 -9.25
C LYS A 92 -20.68 13.18 -10.41
N GLN A 93 -19.78 13.30 -11.39
CA GLN A 93 -19.77 12.42 -12.57
C GLN A 93 -19.24 11.03 -12.25
N SER A 94 -18.17 10.93 -11.43
CA SER A 94 -17.65 9.61 -11.01
C SER A 94 -18.57 8.92 -10.01
N SER A 95 -19.27 9.66 -9.15
CA SER A 95 -20.25 9.06 -8.24
C SER A 95 -21.45 8.48 -9.00
N SER A 96 -21.88 9.09 -10.12
CA SER A 96 -22.93 8.51 -10.97
C SER A 96 -22.58 7.12 -11.55
N ILE A 97 -21.30 6.84 -11.84
CA ILE A 97 -20.85 5.53 -12.34
C ILE A 97 -20.99 4.45 -11.26
N LEU A 98 -20.71 4.80 -10.00
CA LEU A 98 -20.85 3.87 -8.87
C LEU A 98 -22.30 3.44 -8.64
N PHE A 99 -23.25 4.38 -8.80
CA PHE A 99 -24.69 4.12 -8.60
C PHE A 99 -25.41 3.61 -9.86
N ALA A 100 -24.70 3.49 -11.00
CA ALA A 100 -25.28 2.93 -12.22
C ALA A 100 -25.43 1.41 -12.11
N LYS A 101 -26.67 0.92 -12.23
CA LYS A 101 -26.98 -0.53 -12.18
C LYS A 101 -26.21 -1.32 -13.24
N GLY A 102 -25.58 -2.43 -12.83
CA GLY A 102 -24.90 -3.38 -13.71
C GLY A 102 -23.47 -3.01 -14.14
N SER A 103 -23.10 -1.73 -14.07
CA SER A 103 -21.77 -1.24 -14.46
C SER A 103 -20.69 -1.56 -13.42
N PHE A 104 -21.04 -1.55 -12.12
CA PHE A 104 -20.08 -1.76 -11.02
C PHE A 104 -19.31 -3.07 -11.15
N VAL A 105 -19.99 -4.22 -11.30
CA VAL A 105 -19.34 -5.55 -11.31
C VAL A 105 -18.41 -5.71 -12.51
N GLN A 106 -18.82 -5.20 -13.68
CA GLN A 106 -18.02 -5.31 -14.90
C GLN A 106 -16.72 -4.51 -14.81
N HIS A 107 -16.77 -3.30 -14.24
CA HIS A 107 -15.58 -2.46 -14.08
C HIS A 107 -14.74 -2.82 -12.86
N SER A 108 -15.33 -3.41 -11.83
CA SER A 108 -14.62 -3.73 -10.59
C SER A 108 -13.92 -5.09 -10.64
N LEU A 109 -14.37 -6.04 -11.47
CA LEU A 109 -13.82 -7.40 -11.54
C LEU A 109 -12.29 -7.47 -11.68
N PRO A 110 -11.61 -6.63 -12.48
CA PRO A 110 -10.15 -6.66 -12.57
C PRO A 110 -9.43 -6.33 -11.25
N TYR A 111 -10.08 -5.60 -10.34
CA TYR A 111 -9.56 -5.24 -9.01
C TYR A 111 -9.72 -6.37 -7.98
N ALA A 112 -10.47 -7.43 -8.30
CA ALA A 112 -10.57 -8.62 -7.44
C ALA A 112 -9.22 -9.35 -7.32
N VAL A 113 -8.41 -9.38 -8.39
CA VAL A 113 -7.09 -10.03 -8.40
C VAL A 113 -6.12 -9.37 -7.40
N PRO A 114 -5.84 -8.06 -7.47
CA PRO A 114 -4.98 -7.41 -6.48
C PRO A 114 -5.60 -7.44 -5.08
N GLY A 115 -6.93 -7.33 -4.96
CA GLY A 115 -7.63 -7.49 -3.67
C GLY A 115 -7.36 -8.85 -3.02
N LEU A 116 -7.42 -9.94 -3.80
CA LEU A 116 -7.09 -11.29 -3.34
C LEU A 116 -5.62 -11.44 -2.95
N LEU A 117 -4.72 -10.89 -3.76
CA LEU A 117 -3.29 -10.94 -3.47
C LEU A 117 -2.94 -10.18 -2.19
N TYR A 118 -3.51 -8.99 -1.98
CA TYR A 118 -3.34 -8.23 -0.73
C TYR A 118 -3.97 -8.95 0.47
N PHE A 119 -5.15 -9.55 0.30
CA PHE A 119 -5.78 -10.35 1.34
C PHE A 119 -4.88 -11.50 1.81
N ILE A 120 -4.38 -12.31 0.87
CA ILE A 120 -3.47 -13.43 1.19
C ILE A 120 -2.18 -12.88 1.81
N ASN A 121 -1.59 -11.83 1.23
CA ASN A 121 -0.32 -11.27 1.69
C ASN A 121 -0.40 -10.70 3.11
N ASN A 122 -1.46 -9.96 3.44
CA ASN A 122 -1.64 -9.34 4.74
C ASN A 122 -1.89 -10.38 5.84
N ASN A 123 -2.68 -11.42 5.56
CA ASN A 123 -2.90 -12.50 6.53
C ASN A 123 -1.65 -13.38 6.70
N LEU A 124 -0.92 -13.63 5.60
CA LEU A 124 0.36 -14.33 5.66
C LEU A 124 1.39 -13.53 6.49
N ALA A 125 1.44 -12.21 6.35
CA ALA A 125 2.35 -11.34 7.12
C ALA A 125 2.20 -11.51 8.65
N VAL A 126 0.97 -11.64 9.14
CA VAL A 126 0.72 -11.88 10.57
C VAL A 126 1.06 -13.32 10.95
N HIS A 127 0.69 -14.31 10.11
CA HIS A 127 1.07 -15.70 10.36
C HIS A 127 2.60 -15.88 10.41
N MET A 128 3.36 -15.13 9.58
CA MET A 128 4.81 -15.16 9.56
C MET A 128 5.45 -14.73 10.89
N GLN A 129 4.84 -13.76 11.58
CA GLN A 129 5.33 -13.30 12.88
C GLN A 129 5.26 -14.38 13.97
N LEU A 130 4.47 -15.44 13.78
CA LEU A 130 4.44 -16.61 14.67
C LEU A 130 5.57 -17.62 14.34
N GLN A 131 6.13 -17.55 13.13
CA GLN A 131 7.11 -18.51 12.61
C GLN A 131 8.56 -18.01 12.70
N MET A 132 8.76 -16.70 12.84
CA MET A 132 10.06 -16.05 12.95
C MET A 132 10.00 -14.79 13.81
N ASP A 133 11.13 -14.40 14.39
CA ASP A 133 11.22 -13.15 15.17
C ASP A 133 11.08 -11.89 14.27
N PRO A 134 10.64 -10.75 14.84
CA PRO A 134 10.41 -9.53 14.07
C PRO A 134 11.63 -8.99 13.30
N ALA A 135 12.84 -9.15 13.86
CA ALA A 135 14.07 -8.69 13.22
C ALA A 135 14.39 -9.53 11.98
N SER A 136 14.30 -10.86 12.10
CA SER A 136 14.43 -11.79 10.98
C SER A 136 13.39 -11.54 9.89
N TYR A 137 12.12 -11.33 10.28
CA TYR A 137 11.04 -10.99 9.35
C TYR A 137 11.36 -9.73 8.55
N GLN A 138 11.76 -8.65 9.22
CA GLN A 138 12.02 -7.37 8.57
C GLN A 138 13.16 -7.48 7.56
N ILE A 139 14.26 -8.17 7.91
CA ILE A 139 15.41 -8.32 7.03
C ILE A 139 15.07 -9.18 5.81
N LEU A 140 14.43 -10.33 6.02
CA LEU A 140 14.07 -11.25 4.92
C LEU A 140 12.95 -10.67 4.04
N SER A 141 12.05 -9.86 4.60
CA SER A 141 10.99 -9.20 3.83
C SER A 141 11.54 -8.29 2.72
N ASN A 142 12.78 -7.81 2.84
CA ASN A 142 13.44 -7.00 1.80
C ASN A 142 13.61 -7.75 0.48
N PHE A 143 13.58 -9.09 0.47
CA PHE A 143 13.52 -9.86 -0.78
C PHE A 143 12.33 -9.47 -1.66
N LYS A 144 11.28 -8.88 -1.10
CA LYS A 144 10.19 -8.28 -1.87
C LYS A 144 10.68 -7.28 -2.90
N ILE A 145 11.80 -6.57 -2.66
CA ILE A 145 12.38 -5.61 -3.60
C ILE A 145 12.87 -6.34 -4.86
N ALA A 146 13.57 -7.46 -4.67
CA ALA A 146 14.04 -8.30 -5.77
C ALA A 146 12.87 -8.91 -6.56
N THR A 147 11.90 -9.51 -5.88
CA THR A 147 10.72 -10.10 -6.54
C THR A 147 9.91 -9.05 -7.30
N THR A 148 9.69 -7.88 -6.70
CA THR A 148 9.01 -6.74 -7.31
C THR A 148 9.75 -6.28 -8.57
N ALA A 149 11.07 -6.11 -8.53
CA ALA A 149 11.86 -5.69 -9.69
C ALA A 149 11.71 -6.68 -10.87
N ILE A 150 11.76 -7.99 -10.60
CA ILE A 150 11.54 -9.03 -11.60
C ILE A 150 10.12 -8.93 -12.17
N LEU A 151 9.11 -8.79 -11.32
CA LEU A 151 7.71 -8.68 -11.72
C LEU A 151 7.42 -7.40 -12.52
N TYR A 152 8.06 -6.27 -12.19
CA TYR A 152 7.98 -5.04 -13.00
C TYR A 152 8.47 -5.27 -14.42
N ARG A 153 9.56 -6.02 -14.59
CA ARG A 153 10.08 -6.37 -15.92
C ARG A 153 9.12 -7.28 -16.68
N ILE A 154 8.45 -8.22 -16.01
CA ILE A 154 7.55 -9.19 -16.66
C ILE A 154 6.20 -8.55 -16.99
N ILE A 155 5.56 -7.89 -16.03
CA ILE A 155 4.17 -7.39 -16.13
C ILE A 155 4.11 -6.01 -16.79
N ILE A 156 4.91 -5.07 -16.29
CA ILE A 156 4.92 -3.68 -16.76
C ILE A 156 5.92 -3.49 -17.93
N LYS A 157 6.72 -4.52 -18.25
CA LYS A 157 7.71 -4.52 -19.36
C LYS A 157 8.77 -3.41 -19.25
N HIS A 158 9.01 -2.92 -18.04
CA HIS A 158 10.03 -1.91 -17.79
C HIS A 158 11.44 -2.55 -17.84
N LYS A 159 12.35 -1.96 -18.62
CA LYS A 159 13.74 -2.44 -18.72
C LYS A 159 14.55 -1.95 -17.52
N LEU A 160 15.14 -2.87 -16.78
CA LEU A 160 16.07 -2.55 -15.70
C LEU A 160 17.50 -2.40 -16.23
N SER A 161 18.23 -1.42 -15.73
CA SER A 161 19.64 -1.20 -16.08
C SER A 161 20.54 -2.30 -15.49
N GLN A 162 21.75 -2.47 -16.06
CA GLN A 162 22.74 -3.41 -15.54
C GLN A 162 23.10 -3.13 -14.07
N GLN A 163 23.17 -1.84 -13.69
CA GLN A 163 23.41 -1.42 -12.30
C GLN A 163 22.25 -1.79 -11.37
N GLN A 164 21.00 -1.67 -11.84
CA GLN A 164 19.82 -2.09 -11.06
C GLN A 164 19.78 -3.61 -10.85
N TRP A 165 20.18 -4.39 -11.86
CA TRP A 165 20.32 -5.85 -11.72
C TRP A 165 21.39 -6.22 -10.71
N PHE A 166 22.53 -5.53 -10.71
CA PHE A 166 23.56 -5.74 -9.70
C PHE A 166 23.06 -5.41 -8.29
N ALA A 167 22.32 -4.31 -8.12
CA ALA A 167 21.72 -3.95 -6.84
C ALA A 167 20.73 -5.01 -6.33
N VAL A 168 19.90 -5.56 -7.22
CA VAL A 168 18.97 -6.66 -6.91
C VAL A 168 19.72 -7.93 -6.48
N ALA A 169 20.78 -8.29 -7.21
CA ALA A 169 21.61 -9.44 -6.87
C ALA A 169 22.32 -9.27 -5.52
N LEU A 170 22.84 -8.07 -5.25
CA LEU A 170 23.48 -7.73 -3.99
C LEU A 170 22.49 -7.85 -2.82
N LEU A 171 21.28 -7.30 -2.97
CA LEU A 171 20.22 -7.42 -1.96
C LEU A 171 19.86 -8.89 -1.69
N PHE A 172 19.73 -9.69 -2.75
CA PHE A 172 19.42 -11.11 -2.61
C PHE A 172 20.55 -11.86 -1.86
N SER A 173 21.80 -11.57 -2.18
CA SER A 173 22.95 -12.18 -1.51
C SER A 173 23.01 -11.79 -0.03
N GLY A 174 22.78 -10.52 0.32
CA GLY A 174 22.80 -10.04 1.70
C GLY A 174 21.75 -10.72 2.59
N GLY A 175 20.52 -10.87 2.08
CA GLY A 175 19.47 -11.58 2.81
C GLY A 175 19.78 -13.08 2.98
N LEU A 176 20.41 -13.70 1.99
CA LEU A 176 20.80 -15.12 2.06
C LEU A 176 21.91 -15.34 3.09
N PHE A 177 22.93 -14.48 3.12
CA PHE A 177 23.98 -14.51 4.14
C PHE A 177 23.42 -14.34 5.55
N TYR A 178 22.49 -13.39 5.74
CA TYR A 178 21.81 -13.19 7.01
C TYR A 178 21.03 -14.45 7.44
N SER A 179 20.24 -15.03 6.52
CA SER A 179 19.45 -16.24 6.80
C SER A 179 20.33 -17.43 7.19
N LEU A 180 21.41 -17.67 6.45
CA LEU A 180 22.35 -18.76 6.72
C LEU A 180 23.04 -18.60 8.07
N GLY A 181 23.43 -17.38 8.44
CA GLY A 181 24.00 -17.09 9.75
C GLY A 181 23.05 -17.46 10.90
N ASN A 182 21.78 -17.05 10.80
CA ASN A 182 20.78 -17.33 11.84
C ASN A 182 20.37 -18.82 11.93
N VAL A 183 20.24 -19.52 10.80
CA VAL A 183 19.94 -20.97 10.79
C VAL A 183 21.09 -21.77 11.40
N THR A 184 22.34 -21.43 11.05
CA THR A 184 23.54 -22.12 11.58
C THR A 184 23.70 -21.88 13.09
N ASN A 185 23.47 -20.65 13.55
CA ASN A 185 23.52 -20.31 14.98
C ASN A 185 22.39 -21.01 15.76
N SER A 186 21.20 -21.19 15.17
CA SER A 186 20.08 -21.91 15.79
C SER A 186 20.35 -23.41 15.98
N ALA A 187 21.10 -24.04 15.06
CA ALA A 187 21.46 -25.46 15.13
C ALA A 187 22.57 -25.77 16.15
N VAL A 188 23.37 -24.77 16.54
CA VAL A 188 24.51 -24.93 17.46
C VAL A 188 24.15 -24.61 18.93
N LEU A 189 23.04 -23.89 19.18
CA LEU A 189 22.70 -23.32 20.49
C LEU A 189 21.43 -23.92 21.13
N SER A 190 21.29 -25.25 21.15
CA SER A 190 20.18 -25.93 21.84
C SER A 190 20.25 -25.93 23.38
N THR A 191 21.07 -25.09 24.02
CA THR A 191 21.34 -25.17 25.49
C THR A 191 21.26 -23.85 26.27
N ASP A 192 20.60 -22.79 25.81
CA ASP A 192 20.43 -21.64 26.72
C ASP A 192 19.24 -20.71 26.46
N ASN A 193 18.57 -20.30 27.54
CA ASN A 193 17.29 -19.57 27.59
C ASN A 193 17.45 -18.04 27.47
N THR A 194 18.20 -17.55 26.49
CA THR A 194 18.34 -16.11 26.24
C THR A 194 17.86 -15.76 24.85
N THR A 195 16.75 -15.01 24.74
CA THR A 195 16.24 -14.29 23.53
C THR A 195 16.97 -14.60 22.22
N LYS A 196 16.69 -15.77 21.63
CA LYS A 196 17.32 -16.20 20.37
C LYS A 196 16.48 -15.75 19.18
N MET A 197 17.12 -15.04 18.25
CA MET A 197 16.61 -14.90 16.88
C MET A 197 16.41 -16.30 16.31
N PHE A 198 15.20 -16.59 15.82
CA PHE A 198 14.80 -17.92 15.41
C PHE A 198 14.02 -17.85 14.11
N ILE A 199 14.44 -18.67 13.15
CA ILE A 199 13.72 -18.90 11.91
C ILE A 199 13.38 -20.38 11.87
N ARG A 200 12.08 -20.72 11.95
CA ARG A 200 11.63 -22.10 11.72
C ARG A 200 11.99 -22.51 10.28
N PRO A 201 12.37 -23.77 10.00
CA PRO A 201 12.65 -24.23 8.64
C PRO A 201 11.53 -23.97 7.64
N LEU A 202 10.27 -23.99 8.10
CA LEU A 202 9.09 -23.65 7.30
C LEU A 202 8.95 -22.14 7.01
N GLY A 203 9.58 -21.28 7.81
CA GLY A 203 9.55 -19.82 7.64
C GLY A 203 10.26 -19.35 6.38
N LEU A 204 11.29 -20.06 5.91
CA LEU A 204 12.03 -19.69 4.70
C LEU A 204 11.18 -19.77 3.41
N PRO A 205 10.54 -20.91 3.06
CA PRO A 205 9.66 -20.97 1.89
C PRO A 205 8.44 -20.05 2.03
N MET A 206 7.91 -19.86 3.25
CA MET A 206 6.81 -18.94 3.47
C MET A 206 7.20 -17.47 3.24
N ILE A 207 8.42 -17.05 3.61
CA ILE A 207 8.86 -15.66 3.35
C ILE A 207 9.08 -15.41 1.86
N LEU A 208 9.56 -16.40 1.10
CA LEU A 208 9.71 -16.28 -0.35
C LEU A 208 8.35 -16.17 -1.04
N LEU A 209 7.38 -16.97 -0.61
CA LEU A 209 6.00 -16.87 -1.06
C LEU A 209 5.40 -15.50 -0.71
N TYR A 210 5.59 -15.04 0.53
CA TYR A 210 5.15 -13.72 0.99
C TYR A 210 5.74 -12.59 0.14
N CYS A 211 7.06 -12.58 -0.09
CA CYS A 211 7.72 -11.56 -0.90
C CYS A 211 7.25 -11.58 -2.37
N THR A 212 6.98 -12.77 -2.92
CA THR A 212 6.47 -12.91 -4.29
C THR A 212 5.04 -12.39 -4.41
N LEU A 213 4.16 -12.77 -3.47
CA LEU A 213 2.78 -12.29 -3.42
C LEU A 213 2.71 -10.77 -3.17
N SER A 214 3.57 -10.24 -2.30
CA SER A 214 3.66 -8.80 -2.02
C SER A 214 4.05 -8.02 -3.27
N GLY A 215 5.10 -8.47 -3.97
CA GLY A 215 5.52 -7.86 -5.24
C GLY A 215 4.46 -7.99 -6.33
N LEU A 216 3.79 -9.14 -6.43
CA LEU A 216 2.74 -9.37 -7.42
C LEU A 216 1.53 -8.47 -7.17
N ALA A 217 1.08 -8.37 -5.92
CA ALA A 217 -0.02 -7.48 -5.52
C ALA A 217 0.31 -6.02 -5.89
N GLY A 218 1.50 -5.54 -5.51
CA GLY A 218 1.94 -4.18 -5.78
C GLY A 218 2.05 -3.86 -7.27
N VAL A 219 2.74 -4.70 -8.04
CA VAL A 219 2.94 -4.49 -9.49
C VAL A 219 1.63 -4.61 -10.25
N TYR A 220 0.77 -5.57 -9.90
CA TYR A 220 -0.54 -5.71 -10.54
C TYR A 220 -1.45 -4.52 -10.21
N ASN A 221 -1.44 -4.06 -8.95
CA ASN A 221 -2.19 -2.87 -8.56
C ASN A 221 -1.71 -1.62 -9.31
N GLU A 222 -0.40 -1.42 -9.44
CA GLU A 222 0.12 -0.32 -10.26
C GLU A 222 -0.29 -0.47 -11.74
N TRP A 223 -0.21 -1.68 -12.29
CA TRP A 223 -0.61 -1.94 -13.66
C TRP A 223 -2.09 -1.62 -13.89
N ILE A 224 -2.97 -2.03 -12.99
CA ILE A 224 -4.41 -1.77 -13.12
C ILE A 224 -4.73 -0.28 -12.99
N LEU A 225 -4.09 0.40 -12.02
CA LEU A 225 -4.21 1.83 -11.81
C LEU A 225 -3.84 2.60 -13.09
N LYS A 226 -2.66 2.29 -13.66
CA LYS A 226 -2.19 2.93 -14.90
C LYS A 226 -3.06 2.60 -16.11
N LYS A 227 -3.60 1.37 -16.19
CA LYS A 227 -4.45 0.93 -17.31
C LYS A 227 -5.78 1.68 -17.37
N TYR A 228 -6.40 1.97 -16.24
CA TYR A 228 -7.70 2.65 -16.15
C TYR A 228 -7.59 4.09 -15.64
N TYR A 229 -6.52 4.80 -15.99
CA TYR A 229 -6.22 6.15 -15.49
C TYR A 229 -7.31 7.21 -15.75
N THR A 230 -8.17 6.99 -16.74
CA THR A 230 -9.29 7.89 -17.06
C THR A 230 -10.39 7.86 -16.00
N GLN A 231 -10.43 6.79 -15.19
CA GLN A 231 -11.31 6.68 -14.03
C GLN A 231 -10.69 7.39 -12.83
N SER A 232 -11.52 8.04 -12.02
CA SER A 232 -11.05 8.69 -10.80
C SER A 232 -10.35 7.69 -9.86
N LEU A 233 -9.21 8.09 -9.29
CA LEU A 233 -8.43 7.26 -8.38
C LEU A 233 -9.26 6.76 -7.18
N HIS A 234 -10.15 7.61 -6.66
CA HIS A 234 -11.05 7.24 -5.57
C HIS A 234 -12.00 6.09 -5.96
N LEU A 235 -12.51 6.07 -7.20
CA LEU A 235 -13.36 4.99 -7.68
C LEU A 235 -12.59 3.67 -7.82
N GLN A 236 -11.36 3.73 -8.35
CA GLN A 236 -10.49 2.56 -8.46
C GLN A 236 -10.14 1.97 -7.08
N ASN A 237 -9.85 2.85 -6.12
CA ASN A 237 -9.64 2.47 -4.72
C ASN A 237 -10.89 1.84 -4.09
N ILE A 238 -12.08 2.37 -4.36
CA ILE A 238 -13.34 1.76 -3.88
C ILE A 238 -13.48 0.34 -4.41
N TYR A 239 -13.22 0.09 -5.70
CA TYR A 239 -13.27 -1.27 -6.26
C TYR A 239 -12.30 -2.20 -5.54
N LEU A 240 -11.03 -1.79 -5.40
CA LEU A 240 -10.01 -2.59 -4.71
C LEU A 240 -10.41 -2.91 -3.26
N TYR A 241 -10.77 -1.89 -2.47
CA TYR A 241 -11.08 -2.06 -1.05
C TYR A 241 -12.42 -2.76 -0.81
N THR A 242 -13.36 -2.72 -1.77
CA THR A 242 -14.59 -3.53 -1.72
C THR A 242 -14.24 -5.01 -1.76
N TYR A 243 -13.41 -5.45 -2.71
CA TYR A 243 -12.96 -6.85 -2.76
C TYR A 243 -12.11 -7.23 -1.55
N GLY A 244 -11.20 -6.34 -1.10
CA GLY A 244 -10.42 -6.56 0.12
C GLY A 244 -11.29 -6.76 1.36
N SER A 245 -12.34 -5.95 1.52
CA SER A 245 -13.29 -6.07 2.63
C SER A 245 -14.11 -7.36 2.54
N LEU A 246 -14.62 -7.70 1.36
CA LEU A 246 -15.39 -8.93 1.14
C LEU A 246 -14.58 -10.19 1.46
N LEU A 247 -13.31 -10.21 1.06
CA LEU A 247 -12.41 -11.34 1.32
C LEU A 247 -12.04 -11.47 2.80
N ASN A 248 -11.81 -10.36 3.50
CA ASN A 248 -11.53 -10.38 4.95
C ASN A 248 -12.78 -10.65 5.80
N LEU A 249 -13.99 -10.40 5.28
CA LEU A 249 -15.25 -10.66 6.00
C LEU A 249 -15.42 -12.15 6.33
N VAL A 250 -15.05 -13.03 5.40
CA VAL A 250 -15.18 -14.49 5.57
C VAL A 250 -14.35 -15.00 6.77
N PRO A 251 -13.03 -14.77 6.88
CA PRO A 251 -12.28 -15.21 8.04
C PRO A 251 -12.56 -14.40 9.32
N ALA A 252 -12.95 -13.13 9.22
CA ALA A 252 -13.22 -12.30 10.39
C ALA A 252 -14.56 -12.60 11.06
N VAL A 253 -15.59 -12.93 10.27
CA VAL A 253 -16.96 -13.12 10.75
C VAL A 253 -17.52 -14.48 10.34
N GLY A 254 -17.33 -14.87 9.08
CA GLY A 254 -17.90 -16.11 8.54
C GLY A 254 -17.39 -17.38 9.24
N ILE A 255 -16.06 -17.56 9.35
CA ILE A 255 -15.47 -18.72 10.02
C ILE A 255 -15.83 -18.77 11.52
N PRO A 256 -15.65 -17.68 12.30
CA PRO A 256 -16.08 -17.67 13.70
C PRO A 256 -17.57 -17.95 13.87
N LEU A 257 -18.44 -17.43 13.00
CA LEU A 257 -19.88 -17.68 13.06
C LEU A 257 -20.22 -19.16 12.82
N LEU A 258 -19.55 -19.79 11.85
CA LEU A 258 -19.74 -21.22 11.56
C LEU A 258 -19.29 -22.10 12.73
N VAL A 259 -18.25 -21.69 13.46
CA VAL A 259 -17.71 -22.42 14.62
C VAL A 259 -18.54 -22.20 15.88
N SER A 260 -18.86 -20.95 16.22
CA SER A 260 -19.59 -20.61 17.44
C SER A 260 -21.11 -20.82 17.34
N GLY A 261 -21.65 -20.99 16.12
CA GLY A 261 -23.06 -21.27 15.89
C GLY A 261 -24.03 -20.12 16.24
N SER A 262 -23.53 -18.95 16.67
CA SER A 262 -24.35 -17.80 17.05
C SER A 262 -23.58 -16.48 16.96
N PHE A 263 -24.23 -15.45 16.42
CA PHE A 263 -23.67 -14.10 16.31
C PHE A 263 -23.39 -13.44 17.68
N HIS A 264 -24.20 -13.74 18.70
CA HIS A 264 -24.04 -13.13 20.03
C HIS A 264 -22.78 -13.54 20.78
N GLN A 265 -22.13 -14.62 20.37
CA GLN A 265 -20.87 -15.09 20.96
C GLN A 265 -19.65 -14.56 20.20
N LEU A 266 -19.85 -13.80 19.11
CA LEU A 266 -18.76 -13.19 18.36
C LEU A 266 -18.29 -11.93 19.07
N ASN A 267 -17.02 -11.93 19.48
CA ASN A 267 -16.34 -10.72 19.91
C ASN A 267 -15.26 -10.36 18.87
N PRO A 268 -15.62 -9.72 17.74
CA PRO A 268 -14.68 -9.47 16.65
C PRO A 268 -13.52 -8.55 17.07
N PHE A 269 -13.75 -7.67 18.04
CA PHE A 269 -12.78 -6.69 18.54
C PHE A 269 -12.05 -7.16 19.80
N GLU A 270 -12.11 -8.46 20.12
CA GLU A 270 -11.32 -9.02 21.20
C GLU A 270 -9.81 -8.78 20.95
N GLY A 271 -9.11 -8.33 21.99
CA GLY A 271 -7.68 -8.02 21.91
C GLY A 271 -7.30 -6.70 21.21
N PHE A 272 -8.27 -5.88 20.79
CA PHE A 272 -7.97 -4.56 20.21
C PHE A 272 -7.48 -3.59 21.28
N SER A 273 -6.23 -3.15 21.14
CA SER A 273 -5.62 -2.11 21.99
C SER A 273 -5.56 -0.77 21.26
N ILE A 274 -5.13 0.28 21.96
CA ILE A 274 -4.82 1.58 21.32
C ILE A 274 -3.77 1.44 20.22
N TYR A 275 -2.81 0.53 20.40
CA TYR A 275 -1.77 0.25 19.40
C TYR A 275 -2.35 -0.39 18.14
N THR A 276 -3.34 -1.29 18.28
CA THR A 276 -4.05 -1.89 17.14
C THR A 276 -4.75 -0.81 16.30
N TRP A 277 -5.42 0.15 16.96
CA TRP A 277 -6.04 1.28 16.27
C TRP A 277 -5.01 2.20 15.58
N LEU A 278 -3.86 2.43 16.22
CA LEU A 278 -2.77 3.20 15.63
C LEU A 278 -2.21 2.49 14.37
N VAL A 279 -2.02 1.17 14.41
CA VAL A 279 -1.66 0.36 13.24
C VAL A 279 -2.68 0.55 12.12
N ILE A 280 -3.97 0.43 12.42
CA ILE A 280 -5.05 0.56 11.43
C ILE A 280 -5.00 1.93 10.75
N VAL A 281 -4.93 3.02 11.51
CA VAL A 281 -4.92 4.38 10.96
C VAL A 281 -3.66 4.64 10.13
N THR A 282 -2.49 4.31 10.67
CA THR A 282 -1.20 4.52 9.97
C THR A 282 -1.13 3.70 8.68
N GLN A 283 -1.58 2.45 8.69
CA GLN A 283 -1.60 1.60 7.49
C GLN A 283 -2.67 2.02 6.47
N ALA A 284 -3.82 2.53 6.93
CA ALA A 284 -4.86 3.05 6.04
C ALA A 284 -4.32 4.25 5.24
N LEU A 285 -3.69 5.20 5.93
CA LEU A 285 -3.06 6.37 5.31
C LEU A 285 -1.94 5.96 4.36
N ASN A 286 -1.08 5.02 4.77
CA ASN A 286 -0.02 4.49 3.92
C ASN A 286 -0.58 3.95 2.59
N GLY A 287 -1.62 3.10 2.65
CA GLY A 287 -2.27 2.53 1.46
C GLY A 287 -2.89 3.58 0.54
N LEU A 288 -3.57 4.59 1.10
CA LEU A 288 -4.17 5.68 0.32
C LEU A 288 -3.11 6.54 -0.38
N PHE A 289 -2.03 6.87 0.32
CA PHE A 289 -0.93 7.64 -0.27
C PHE A 289 -0.16 6.85 -1.32
N MET A 290 -0.04 5.53 -1.17
CA MET A 290 0.60 4.67 -2.16
C MET A 290 -0.07 4.80 -3.52
N ALA A 291 -1.41 4.69 -3.58
CA ALA A 291 -2.15 4.84 -4.83
C ALA A 291 -1.91 6.21 -5.49
N LYS A 292 -1.96 7.29 -4.71
CA LYS A 292 -1.72 8.66 -5.22
C LYS A 292 -0.29 8.83 -5.73
N SER A 293 0.71 8.38 -4.98
CA SER A 293 2.12 8.48 -5.37
C SER A 293 2.45 7.74 -6.68
N VAL A 294 1.78 6.61 -6.93
CA VAL A 294 1.93 5.83 -8.16
C VAL A 294 1.39 6.60 -9.38
N MET A 295 0.25 7.28 -9.23
CA MET A 295 -0.31 8.11 -10.31
C MET A 295 0.54 9.35 -10.55
N GLU A 296 0.98 10.03 -9.50
CA GLU A 296 1.81 11.22 -9.62
C GLU A 296 3.15 10.93 -10.33
N LYS A 297 3.75 9.76 -10.05
CA LYS A 297 4.93 9.28 -10.79
C LYS A 297 4.65 9.04 -12.28
N ARG A 298 3.46 8.57 -12.64
CA ARG A 298 3.08 8.37 -14.05
C ARG A 298 3.02 9.70 -14.78
N ASP A 299 2.36 10.68 -14.19
CA ASP A 299 2.16 12.00 -14.79
C ASP A 299 3.51 12.66 -15.07
N ALA A 300 4.45 12.59 -14.12
CA ALA A 300 5.82 13.06 -14.30
C ALA A 300 6.61 12.37 -15.42
N THR A 301 6.26 11.13 -15.79
CA THR A 301 6.93 10.40 -16.91
C THR A 301 6.30 10.66 -18.28
N HIS A 302 5.13 11.30 -18.35
CA HIS A 302 4.50 11.69 -19.62
C HIS A 302 4.68 13.17 -19.95
N ASP A 303 5.03 14.00 -18.96
CA ASP A 303 5.36 15.43 -19.16
C ASP A 303 6.81 15.69 -19.65
N HIS A 304 7.60 14.65 -19.89
CA HIS A 304 8.91 14.77 -20.52
C HIS A 304 8.87 14.17 -21.94
N PRO A 305 8.85 15.01 -23.00
CA PRO A 305 8.91 14.56 -24.39
C PRO A 305 10.24 13.91 -24.77
#